data_AF-A0A2E0KG86-F1
#
_entry.id   AF-A0A2E0KG86-F1
#
_cell.length_a   1.000
_cell.length_b   1.000
_cell.length_c   1.000
_cell.angle_alpha   90.00
_cell.angle_beta   90.00
_cell.angle_gamma   90.00
#
_symmetry.space_group_name_H-M   'P 1'
#
loop_
_entity.id
_entity.type
_entity.pdbx_description
1 polymer ?
#
loop_
_entity_poly.entity_id
_entity_poly.type
_entity_poly.pdbx_seq_one_letter_code
_entity_poly.pdbx_strand_id
1 'polypeptide(L)' 'MYLLTIRDGLVTRHVGPYPSPKQASDDLDRVLASCTDRARWQIHSLECPGDLRFAQGLESDQRSMTAAAS' A
#
# COMPACT_ATOMS: atom_id res chain seq x y z
N MET A 1 9.62 4.25 -5.68
CA MET A 1 8.81 5.25 -6.38
C MET A 1 7.40 5.18 -5.82
N TYR A 2 6.85 6.27 -5.27
CA TYR A 2 5.56 6.22 -4.56
C TYR A 2 4.64 7.37 -4.96
N LEU A 3 3.33 7.12 -4.87
CA LEU A 3 2.29 8.12 -5.01
C LEU A 3 1.22 7.84 -3.96
N LEU A 4 1.02 8.79 -3.05
CA LEU A 4 -0.06 8.73 -2.09
C LEU A 4 -1.27 9.50 -2.64
N THR A 5 -2.40 8.80 -2.78
CA THR A 5 -3.68 9.41 -3.15
C THR A 5 -4.51 9.57 -1.89
N ILE A 6 -4.85 10.80 -1.54
CA ILE A 6 -5.75 11.08 -0.43
C ILE A 6 -7.06 11.60 -0.99
N ARG A 7 -8.15 10.90 -0.68
CA ARG A 7 -9.51 11.28 -1.03
C ARG A 7 -10.14 11.93 0.19
N ASP A 8 -10.56 13.18 0.04
CA ASP A 8 -11.20 13.99 1.07
C ASP A 8 -12.56 14.46 0.52
N GLY A 9 -13.56 13.61 0.68
CA GLY A 9 -14.85 13.76 0.01
C GLY A 9 -14.72 13.74 -1.52
N LEU A 10 -15.08 14.84 -2.17
CA LEU A 10 -14.95 15.02 -3.63
C LEU A 10 -13.55 15.47 -4.06
N VAL A 11 -12.70 15.88 -3.12
CA VAL A 11 -11.36 16.37 -3.41
C VAL A 11 -10.38 15.19 -3.44
N THR A 12 -9.57 15.11 -4.49
CA THR A 12 -8.45 14.16 -4.56
C THR A 12 -7.16 14.94 -4.57
N ARG A 13 -6.28 14.64 -3.61
CA ARG A 13 -4.92 15.20 -3.55
C ARG A 13 -3.89 14.10 -3.74
N HIS A 14 -2.84 14.40 -4.49
CA HIS A 14 -1.72 13.52 -4.72
C HIS A 14 -0.51 14.04 -3.97
N VAL A 15 0.16 13.17 -3.22
CA VAL A 15 1.35 13.50 -2.42
C VAL A 15 2.49 12.56 -2.81
N GLY A 16 3.66 13.15 -3.03
CA GLY A 16 4.86 12.43 -3.45
C GLY A 16 5.53 13.09 -4.64
N PRO A 17 6.54 12.43 -5.24
CA PRO A 17 7.27 12.94 -6.39
C PRO A 17 6.42 13.11 -7.66
N TYR A 18 5.20 12.54 -7.71
CA TYR A 18 4.32 12.63 -8.88
C TYR A 18 3.05 13.43 -8.56
N PRO A 19 2.66 14.38 -9.42
CA PRO A 19 1.45 15.18 -9.28
C PRO A 19 0.17 14.40 -9.68
N SER A 20 0.30 13.21 -10.28
CA SER A 20 -0.84 12.38 -10.68
C SER A 20 -0.49 10.89 -10.81
N PRO A 21 -1.48 9.98 -10.73
CA PRO A 21 -1.32 8.56 -11.01
C PRO A 21 -0.77 8.26 -12.39
N LYS A 22 -1.14 9.07 -13.40
CA LYS A 22 -0.65 8.91 -14.76
C LYS A 22 0.87 9.10 -14.84
N GLN A 23 1.40 10.17 -14.26
CA GLN A 23 2.85 10.40 -14.27
C GLN A 23 3.61 9.31 -13.51
N ALA A 24 3.03 8.79 -12.43
CA ALA A 24 3.61 7.66 -11.71
C ALA A 24 3.65 6.38 -12.58
N SER A 25 2.60 6.12 -13.36
CA SER A 25 2.57 4.99 -14.31
C SER A 25 3.60 5.16 -15.43
N ASP A 26 3.63 6.33 -16.07
CA ASP A 26 4.49 6.60 -17.22
C ASP A 26 6.00 6.46 -16.85
N ASP A 27 6.39 6.85 -15.63
CA ASP A 27 7.76 6.69 -15.14
C ASP A 27 8.08 5.24 -14.73
N LEU A 28 7.11 4.48 -14.21
CA LEU A 28 7.28 3.04 -14.01
C LEU A 28 7.52 2.31 -15.33
N ASP A 29 6.76 2.62 -16.37
CA ASP A 29 6.91 2.03 -17.70
C ASP A 29 8.30 2.34 -18.28
N ARG A 30 8.80 3.57 -18.08
CA ARG A 30 10.17 3.96 -18.44
C ARG A 30 11.22 3.14 -17.68
N VAL A 31 11.06 2.99 -16.36
CA VAL A 31 12.00 2.21 -15.55
C VAL A 31 12.00 0.75 -15.96
N LEU A 32 10.81 0.16 -16.18
CA LEU A 32 10.63 -1.20 -16.68
C LEU A 32 11.29 -1.42 -18.04
N ALA A 33 11.21 -0.46 -18.97
CA ALA A 33 11.89 -0.55 -20.26
C ALA A 33 13.43 -0.66 -20.13
N SER A 34 13.99 -0.17 -19.01
CA SER A 34 15.43 -0.22 -18.71
C SER A 34 15.83 -1.32 -17.72
N CYS A 35 14.87 -1.97 -17.05
CA CYS A 35 15.11 -2.91 -15.96
C CYS A 35 14.49 -4.27 -16.29
N THR A 36 15.32 -5.31 -16.34
CA THR A 36 14.96 -6.62 -16.89
C THR A 36 13.89 -7.41 -16.12
N ASP A 37 13.56 -7.11 -14.85
CA ASP A 37 12.46 -7.82 -14.15
C ASP A 37 11.99 -7.25 -12.77
N ARG A 38 12.64 -6.23 -12.20
CA ARG A 38 12.47 -5.94 -10.75
C ARG A 38 11.62 -4.75 -10.36
N ALA A 39 11.16 -3.94 -11.33
CA ALA A 39 10.35 -2.77 -11.03
C ALA A 39 8.86 -3.14 -11.03
N ARG A 40 8.28 -3.37 -9.85
CA ARG A 40 6.84 -3.61 -9.71
C ARG A 40 6.16 -2.48 -8.95
N TRP A 41 4.93 -2.15 -9.34
CA TRP A 41 4.05 -1.34 -8.52
C TRP A 41 3.37 -2.20 -7.45
N GLN A 42 3.06 -1.59 -6.31
CA GLN A 42 2.21 -2.17 -5.28
C GLN A 42 1.23 -1.09 -4.82
N ILE A 43 -0.05 -1.42 -4.77
CA ILE A 43 -1.05 -0.55 -4.17
C ILE A 43 -1.19 -0.97 -2.71
N HIS A 44 -0.92 -0.03 -1.80
CA HIS A 44 -1.21 -0.20 -0.38
C HIS A 44 -2.35 0.74 -0.01
N SER A 45 -3.43 0.20 0.55
CA SER A 45 -4.40 1.01 1.28
C SER A 45 -3.74 1.45 2.59
N LEU A 46 -3.74 2.74 2.88
CA LEU A 46 -3.38 3.20 4.21
C LEU A 46 -4.46 2.76 5.19
N GLU A 47 -4.06 2.09 6.26
CA GLU A 47 -4.94 1.74 7.37
C GLU A 47 -5.40 3.03 8.07
N CYS A 48 -6.67 3.11 8.47
CA CYS A 48 -7.10 4.23 9.30
C CYS A 48 -6.43 4.12 10.68
N PRO A 49 -5.99 5.23 11.31
CA PRO A 49 -5.42 5.18 12.65
C PRO A 49 -6.39 4.62 13.72
N GLY A 50 -7.68 4.47 13.42
CA GLY A 50 -8.66 3.75 14.25
C GLY A 50 -8.58 2.22 14.16
N ASP A 51 -8.06 1.67 13.06
CA ASP A 51 -8.04 0.23 12.76
C ASP A 51 -6.82 -0.46 13.37
N LEU A 52 -5.74 0.28 13.62
CA LEU A 52 -4.52 -0.21 14.27
C LEU A 52 -4.75 -0.79 15.68
N ARG A 53 -5.84 -0.41 16.35
CA ARG A 53 -6.19 -0.95 17.68
C ARG A 53 -6.81 -2.36 17.60
N PHE A 54 -7.30 -2.79 16.44
CA PHE A 54 -7.96 -4.08 16.26
C PHE A 54 -7.04 -5.15 15.67
N ALA A 55 -5.97 -4.78 14.97
CA ALA A 55 -5.01 -5.73 14.40
C ALA A 55 -4.18 -6.47 15.47
N GLN A 56 -3.89 -5.85 16.62
CA GLN A 56 -3.11 -6.50 17.69
C GLN A 56 -3.88 -7.58 18.46
N GLY A 57 -5.22 -7.60 18.37
CA GLY A 57 -6.05 -8.62 19.03
C GLY A 57 -6.14 -9.94 18.25
N LEU A 58 -6.15 -9.87 16.91
CA LEU A 58 -6.34 -11.04 16.05
C LEU A 58 -5.07 -11.89 15.87
N GLU A 59 -3.88 -11.28 15.92
CA GLU A 59 -2.62 -12.05 15.84
C GLU A 59 -2.33 -12.87 17.11
N SER A 60 -2.85 -12.44 18.27
CA SER A 60 -2.69 -13.16 19.54
C SER A 60 -3.66 -14.36 19.67
N ASP A 61 -4.84 -14.27 19.08
CA ASP A 61 -5.84 -15.34 19.10
C ASP A 61 -5.47 -16.48 18.12
N GLN A 62 -4.91 -16.13 16.96
CA GLN A 62 -4.47 -17.09 15.95
C GLN A 62 -3.33 -17.99 16.45
N ARG A 63 -2.38 -17.48 17.25
CA ARG A 63 -1.30 -18.29 17.86
C ARG A 63 -1.79 -19.23 18.96
N SER A 64 -2.86 -18.84 19.66
CA SER A 64 -3.43 -19.63 20.74
C SER A 64 -4.20 -20.86 20.21
N MET A 65 -4.85 -20.75 19.05
CA MET A 65 -5.55 -21.89 18.44
C MET A 65 -4.62 -22.93 17.80
N THR A 66 -3.42 -22.57 17.31
CA THR A 66 -2.51 -23.56 16.68
C THR A 66 -1.73 -24.39 17.70
N ALA A 67 -1.60 -23.92 18.95
CA ALA A 67 -0.87 -24.64 19.99
C ALA A 67 -1.69 -25.74 20.68
N ALA A 68 -3.02 -25.75 20.51
CA ALA A 68 -3.91 -26.75 21.09
C ALA A 68 -4.19 -27.95 20.16
N ALA A 69 -3.57 -27.98 18.98
CA ALA A 69 -3.68 -29.06 17.99
C ALA A 69 -2.31 -29.70 17.73
N SER A 70 -1.65 -30.19 18.79
CA SER A 70 -0.46 -31.04 18.72
C SER A 70 -0.50 -32.11 19.80
#